data_AF-A0A6A2YC74-F1
#
_entry.id   AF-A0A6A2YC74-F1
#
_cell.length_a   1.000
_cell.length_b   1.000
_cell.length_c   1.000
_cell.angle_alpha   90.00
_cell.angle_beta   90.00
_cell.angle_gamma   90.00
#
_symmetry.space_group_name_H-M   'P 1'
#
loop_
_entity.id
_entity.type
_entity.pdbx_description
1 polymer ?
#
loop_
_entity_poly.entity_id
_entity_poly.type
_entity_poly.pdbx_seq_one_letter_code
_entity_poly.pdbx_strand_id
1 'polypeptide(L)'
;MAFMGDAIEMWLNLLSSNGGPSHLLLNLATGKIERPKRPSATFTSSIGNADIRTELDQSIKAGDAKYKAALSVMASKISYENEAFVESIVTQLWKMKFVKFYNFWNDYRERDSTQAFILQDTQANPNLFVVAFRGTSPFDADDWRTDADISWCKLEAMAIMFPSVLMLHEEKWLLDRLDGVYTFGQPRVGDEKFGEYMKENMRKFDVKYFRYVYCNDMVPRVPYDDKNTLFKHFGSCPFFNSFYVGKVRQKYDFRHL
;
A
#
# COMPACT_ATOMS: atom_id res chain seq x y z
N MET A 1 -14.48 16.12 5.88
CA MET A 1 -14.00 15.22 6.95
C MET A 1 -12.46 15.11 6.95
N ALA A 2 -11.74 15.49 5.88
CA ALA A 2 -10.27 15.61 5.87
C ALA A 2 -9.67 16.40 7.04
N PHE A 3 -10.32 17.51 7.47
CA PHE A 3 -9.89 18.28 8.64
C PHE A 3 -9.82 17.46 9.95
N MET A 4 -10.71 16.49 10.12
CA MET A 4 -10.73 15.64 11.32
C MET A 4 -9.58 14.63 11.31
N GLY A 5 -9.30 14.00 10.15
CA GLY A 5 -8.14 13.13 9.98
C GLY A 5 -6.84 13.88 10.23
N ASP A 6 -6.70 15.07 9.63
CA ASP A 6 -5.54 15.94 9.82
C ASP A 6 -5.32 16.37 11.28
N ALA A 7 -6.40 16.68 12.01
CA ALA A 7 -6.33 17.04 13.42
C ALA A 7 -5.90 15.84 14.29
N ILE A 8 -6.42 14.65 13.99
CA ILE A 8 -6.05 13.41 14.69
C ILE A 8 -4.57 13.10 14.45
N GLU A 9 -4.10 13.14 13.21
CA GLU A 9 -2.68 12.88 12.91
C GLU A 9 -1.76 13.90 13.57
N MET A 10 -2.11 15.19 13.54
CA MET A 10 -1.35 16.23 14.24
C MET A 10 -1.28 15.97 15.75
N TRP A 11 -2.40 15.57 16.35
CA TRP A 11 -2.48 15.26 17.78
C TRP A 11 -1.64 14.03 18.16
N LEU A 12 -1.74 12.95 17.38
CA LEU A 12 -0.95 11.74 17.61
C LEU A 12 0.56 12.02 17.51
N ASN A 13 0.97 12.81 16.52
CA ASN A 13 2.36 13.21 16.37
C ASN A 13 2.82 14.15 17.49
N LEU A 14 1.97 15.07 17.96
CA LEU A 14 2.30 15.93 19.08
C LEU A 14 2.56 15.11 20.36
N LEU A 15 1.73 14.10 20.61
CA LEU A 15 1.94 13.16 21.71
C LEU A 15 3.25 12.37 21.53
N SER A 16 3.47 11.81 20.34
CA SER A 16 4.65 11.01 20.02
C SER A 16 5.96 11.81 20.18
N SER A 17 6.06 13.00 19.57
CA SER A 17 7.23 13.87 19.66
C SER A 17 7.54 14.37 21.08
N ASN A 18 6.56 14.33 21.99
CA ASN A 18 6.74 14.78 23.36
C ASN A 18 6.83 13.64 24.38
N GLY A 19 6.95 12.37 23.95
CA GLY A 19 7.10 11.22 24.86
C GLY A 19 5.80 10.75 25.52
N GLY A 20 4.65 11.07 24.92
CA GLY A 20 3.32 10.67 25.38
C GLY A 20 2.60 11.73 26.23
N PRO A 21 1.38 11.43 26.73
CA PRO A 21 0.50 12.43 27.36
C PRO A 21 1.09 13.07 28.63
N SER A 22 1.71 12.28 29.50
CA SER A 22 2.30 12.77 30.75
C SER A 22 3.47 13.72 30.50
N HIS A 23 4.34 13.35 29.56
CA HIS A 23 5.53 14.12 29.22
C HIS A 23 5.18 15.36 28.37
N LEU A 24 4.10 15.32 27.58
CA LEU A 24 3.54 16.51 26.93
C LEU A 24 3.06 17.55 27.96
N LEU A 25 2.37 17.15 29.03
CA LEU A 25 1.96 18.08 30.10
C LEU A 25 3.16 18.71 30.80
N LEU A 26 4.23 17.93 31.03
CA LEU A 26 5.49 18.45 31.57
C LEU A 26 6.16 19.44 30.61
N ASN A 27 6.21 19.11 29.32
CA ASN A 27 6.79 19.98 28.29
C ASN A 27 5.97 21.28 28.13
N LEU A 28 4.64 21.22 28.30
CA LEU A 28 3.76 22.39 28.37
C LEU A 28 4.11 23.28 29.56
N ALA A 29 4.24 22.70 30.76
CA ALA A 29 4.58 23.44 31.97
C ALA A 29 5.99 24.05 31.94
N THR A 30 6.93 23.41 31.25
CA THR A 30 8.34 23.85 31.14
C THR A 30 8.64 24.68 29.89
N GLY A 31 7.66 24.88 29.00
CA GLY A 31 7.83 25.61 27.74
C GLY A 31 8.67 24.89 26.67
N LYS A 32 8.94 23.59 26.84
CA LYS A 32 9.80 22.77 25.97
C LYS A 32 9.02 21.90 24.97
N ILE A 33 7.87 22.37 24.52
CA ILE A 33 7.01 21.60 23.60
C ILE A 33 7.70 21.42 22.26
N GLU A 34 7.90 20.17 21.86
CA GLU A 34 8.30 19.85 20.50
C GLU A 34 7.06 19.89 19.59
N ARG A 35 7.10 20.76 18.57
CA ARG A 35 6.00 20.88 17.61
C ARG A 35 6.27 19.95 16.42
N PRO A 36 5.38 18.98 16.14
CA PRO A 36 5.57 18.07 15.01
C PRO A 36 5.52 18.86 13.69
N LYS A 37 6.42 18.50 12.77
CA LYS A 37 6.51 19.11 11.44
C LYS A 37 6.13 18.07 10.40
N ARG A 38 5.07 18.32 9.64
CA ARG A 38 4.56 17.37 8.61
C ARG A 38 5.62 16.88 7.61
N PRO A 39 6.57 17.72 7.14
CA PRO A 39 7.61 17.25 6.21
C PRO A 39 8.76 16.47 6.89
N SER A 40 8.71 16.26 8.21
CA SER A 40 9.79 15.59 8.96
C SER A 40 9.70 14.07 8.81
N ALA A 41 10.87 13.42 8.82
CA ALA A 41 10.98 11.96 8.90
C ALA A 41 10.44 11.36 10.22
N THR A 42 10.16 12.19 11.22
CA THR A 42 9.55 11.77 12.50
C THR A 42 8.03 11.91 12.52
N PHE A 43 7.44 12.54 11.48
CA PHE A 43 6.00 12.68 11.38
C PHE A 43 5.40 11.44 10.70
N THR A 44 4.46 10.79 11.37
CA THR A 44 3.80 9.59 10.85
C THR A 44 2.31 9.80 10.60
N SER A 45 1.78 9.13 9.58
CA SER A 45 0.35 9.02 9.33
C SER A 45 -0.36 8.27 10.47
N SER A 46 -1.68 8.24 10.41
CA SER A 46 -2.50 7.38 11.27
C SER A 46 -2.11 5.89 11.17
N ILE A 47 -1.65 5.41 10.00
CA ILE A 47 -1.15 4.04 9.81
C ILE A 47 0.16 3.83 10.59
N GLY A 48 1.12 4.74 10.46
CA GLY A 48 2.41 4.66 11.16
C GLY A 48 2.28 4.76 12.68
N ASN A 49 1.26 5.49 13.18
CA ASN A 49 0.94 5.52 14.61
C ASN A 49 0.27 4.22 15.10
N ALA A 50 -0.56 3.57 14.27
CA ALA A 50 -1.22 2.30 14.62
C ALA A 50 -0.29 1.09 14.54
N ASP A 51 0.67 1.11 13.62
CA ASP A 51 1.68 0.08 13.45
C ASP A 51 3.07 0.73 13.28
N ILE A 52 3.85 0.69 14.36
CA ILE A 52 5.18 1.31 14.43
C ILE A 52 6.28 0.49 13.75
N ARG A 53 5.99 -0.72 13.25
CA ARG A 53 7.02 -1.62 12.69
C ARG A 53 7.56 -1.07 11.38
N THR A 54 8.87 -0.94 11.28
CA THR A 54 9.55 -0.46 10.07
C THR A 54 10.70 -1.37 9.64
N GLU A 55 11.14 -2.28 10.51
CA GLU A 55 12.24 -3.20 10.21
C GLU A 55 11.82 -4.33 9.27
N LEU A 56 12.74 -4.74 8.39
CA LEU A 56 12.59 -5.96 7.61
C LEU A 56 12.96 -7.16 8.48
N ASP A 57 12.25 -8.27 8.30
CA ASP A 57 12.60 -9.53 8.97
C ASP A 57 13.96 -10.04 8.50
N GLN A 58 14.95 -9.99 9.39
CA GLN A 58 16.33 -10.36 9.08
C GLN A 58 16.48 -11.85 8.72
N SER A 59 15.51 -12.69 9.04
CA SER A 59 15.52 -14.10 8.66
C SER A 59 15.18 -14.32 7.18
N ILE A 60 14.51 -13.37 6.52
CA ILE A 60 14.12 -13.45 5.11
C ILE A 60 15.18 -12.75 4.26
N LYS A 61 15.93 -13.53 3.48
CA LYS A 61 17.02 -13.04 2.61
C LYS A 61 16.55 -12.81 1.18
N ALA A 62 17.29 -12.02 0.42
CA ALA A 62 16.94 -11.65 -0.96
C ALA A 62 16.65 -12.84 -1.90
N GLY A 63 17.30 -13.99 -1.67
CA GLY A 63 17.09 -15.22 -2.44
C GLY A 63 15.85 -16.03 -2.04
N ASP A 64 15.20 -15.69 -0.92
CA ASP A 64 14.05 -16.47 -0.43
C ASP A 64 12.80 -16.20 -1.26
N ALA A 65 12.01 -17.25 -1.48
CA ALA A 65 10.75 -17.17 -2.23
C ALA A 65 9.76 -16.14 -1.64
N LYS A 66 9.87 -15.84 -0.34
CA LYS A 66 9.01 -14.90 0.38
C LYS A 66 9.54 -13.46 0.37
N TYR A 67 10.78 -13.23 -0.05
CA TYR A 67 11.45 -11.94 0.10
C TYR A 67 10.70 -10.79 -0.57
N LYS A 68 10.38 -10.96 -1.86
CA LYS A 68 9.69 -9.93 -2.64
C LYS A 68 8.33 -9.58 -2.02
N ALA A 69 7.59 -10.59 -1.55
CA ALA A 69 6.32 -10.37 -0.86
C ALA A 69 6.52 -9.62 0.47
N ALA A 70 7.49 -10.02 1.30
CA ALA A 70 7.76 -9.37 2.58
C ALA A 70 8.21 -7.90 2.40
N LEU A 71 9.10 -7.64 1.44
CA LEU A 71 9.53 -6.29 1.08
C LEU A 71 8.36 -5.46 0.55
N SER A 72 7.51 -6.02 -0.33
CA SER A 72 6.32 -5.33 -0.84
C SER A 72 5.30 -5.00 0.26
N VAL A 73 5.10 -5.87 1.26
CA VAL A 73 4.24 -5.55 2.43
C VAL A 73 4.76 -4.29 3.11
N MET A 74 6.04 -4.28 3.47
CA MET A 74 6.65 -3.17 4.21
C MET A 74 6.68 -1.89 3.36
N ALA A 75 6.97 -1.99 2.06
CA ALA A 75 6.95 -0.87 1.13
C ALA A 75 5.54 -0.28 0.98
N SER A 76 4.52 -1.14 0.85
CA SER A 76 3.11 -0.67 0.79
C SER A 76 2.68 0.03 2.08
N LYS A 77 3.10 -0.46 3.25
CA LYS A 77 2.83 0.18 4.54
C LYS A 77 3.43 1.59 4.61
N ILE A 78 4.71 1.74 4.29
CA ILE A 78 5.36 3.06 4.40
C ILE A 78 4.97 4.02 3.28
N SER A 79 4.31 3.55 2.22
CA SER A 79 3.80 4.44 1.15
C SER A 79 2.75 5.44 1.62
N TYR A 80 2.14 5.22 2.80
CA TYR A 80 1.25 6.16 3.47
C TYR A 80 1.97 7.33 4.15
N GLU A 81 3.30 7.24 4.27
CA GLU A 81 4.13 8.21 4.98
C GLU A 81 4.70 9.27 4.03
N ASN A 82 5.20 10.37 4.60
CA ASN A 82 5.78 11.45 3.82
C ASN A 82 7.16 11.06 3.23
N GLU A 83 7.63 11.81 2.23
CA GLU A 83 8.89 11.54 1.52
C GLU A 83 10.09 11.42 2.46
N ALA A 84 10.25 12.32 3.43
CA ALA A 84 11.39 12.30 4.35
C ALA A 84 11.37 11.04 5.25
N PHE A 85 10.19 10.60 5.69
CA PHE A 85 10.04 9.35 6.42
C PHE A 85 10.46 8.17 5.55
N VAL A 86 9.89 8.06 4.35
CA VAL A 86 10.17 6.96 3.41
C VAL A 86 11.66 6.90 3.06
N GLU A 87 12.26 8.03 2.70
CA GLU A 87 13.68 8.11 2.38
C GLU A 87 14.54 7.66 3.57
N SER A 88 14.20 8.10 4.79
CA SER A 88 14.93 7.70 5.99
C SER A 88 14.87 6.19 6.23
N ILE A 89 13.70 5.56 6.09
CA ILE A 89 13.56 4.11 6.27
C ILE A 89 14.33 3.34 5.19
N VAL A 90 14.14 3.70 3.92
CA VAL A 90 14.78 3.01 2.80
C VAL A 90 16.31 3.10 2.90
N THR A 91 16.84 4.29 3.18
CA THR A 91 18.29 4.53 3.19
C THR A 91 18.96 4.13 4.50
N GLN A 92 18.39 4.52 5.64
CA GLN A 92 19.03 4.34 6.95
C GLN A 92 18.72 3.00 7.58
N LEU A 93 17.51 2.46 7.40
CA LEU A 93 17.11 1.21 8.04
C LEU A 93 17.28 0.01 7.11
N TRP A 94 16.72 0.07 5.89
CA TRP A 94 16.78 -1.04 4.95
C TRP A 94 18.09 -1.11 4.17
N LYS A 95 18.90 -0.05 4.22
CA LYS A 95 20.18 0.07 3.51
C LYS A 95 20.02 -0.15 2.00
N MET A 96 18.94 0.38 1.45
CA MET A 96 18.60 0.35 0.02
C MET A 96 18.68 1.76 -0.57
N LYS A 97 18.64 1.85 -1.89
CA LYS A 97 18.66 3.13 -2.58
C LYS A 97 17.23 3.66 -2.74
N PHE A 98 16.95 4.81 -2.15
CA PHE A 98 15.77 5.58 -2.46
C PHE A 98 15.95 6.23 -3.84
N VAL A 99 14.99 6.03 -4.75
CA VAL A 99 15.09 6.52 -6.13
C VAL A 99 14.29 7.80 -6.30
N LYS A 100 13.00 7.78 -5.95
CA LYS A 100 12.12 8.94 -6.08
C LYS A 100 10.81 8.75 -5.33
N PHE A 101 10.24 9.83 -4.84
CA PHE A 101 8.85 9.94 -4.39
C PHE A 101 8.04 10.80 -5.36
N TYR A 102 6.76 10.46 -5.51
CA TYR A 102 5.83 11.12 -6.40
C TYR A 102 4.56 11.44 -5.62
N ASN A 103 4.11 12.70 -5.75
CA ASN A 103 2.76 13.11 -5.42
C ASN A 103 2.02 13.34 -6.75
N PHE A 104 0.97 12.57 -6.98
CA PHE A 104 0.13 12.72 -8.16
C PHE A 104 -1.07 13.59 -7.85
N TRP A 105 -1.14 14.70 -8.57
CA TRP A 105 -2.24 15.64 -8.52
C TRP A 105 -3.55 15.01 -9.02
N ASN A 106 -4.64 15.28 -8.32
CA ASN A 106 -5.97 14.86 -8.71
C ASN A 106 -6.84 16.08 -9.01
N ASP A 107 -7.07 16.33 -10.31
CA ASP A 107 -7.85 17.48 -10.79
C ASP A 107 -9.27 17.52 -10.23
N TYR A 108 -9.88 16.36 -9.95
CA TYR A 108 -11.24 16.31 -9.40
C TYR A 108 -11.29 16.72 -7.92
N ARG A 109 -10.17 16.58 -7.19
CA ARG A 109 -10.09 16.88 -5.76
C ARG A 109 -9.29 18.14 -5.45
N GLU A 110 -8.65 18.72 -6.46
CA GLU A 110 -7.75 19.88 -6.34
C GLU A 110 -6.68 19.67 -5.25
N ARG A 111 -6.18 18.43 -5.11
CA ARG A 111 -5.12 18.05 -4.16
C ARG A 111 -4.36 16.83 -4.66
N ASP A 112 -3.16 16.62 -4.14
CA ASP A 112 -2.43 15.37 -4.33
C ASP A 112 -3.22 14.22 -3.69
N SER A 113 -3.59 13.20 -4.47
CA SER A 113 -4.42 12.09 -3.97
C SER A 113 -3.72 10.74 -3.98
N THR A 114 -2.77 10.52 -4.89
CA THR A 114 -2.03 9.25 -4.98
C THR A 114 -0.56 9.54 -4.75
N GLN A 115 0.05 8.76 -3.88
CA GLN A 115 1.48 8.81 -3.63
C GLN A 115 2.11 7.53 -4.13
N ALA A 116 3.31 7.63 -4.68
CA ALA A 116 4.11 6.46 -4.97
C ALA A 116 5.58 6.75 -4.73
N PHE A 117 6.33 5.72 -4.42
CA PHE A 117 7.77 5.84 -4.37
C PHE A 117 8.45 4.63 -4.98
N ILE A 118 9.69 4.86 -5.42
CA ILE A 118 10.53 3.85 -6.02
C ILE A 118 11.74 3.67 -5.11
N LEU A 119 11.98 2.42 -4.73
CA LEU A 119 13.24 2.00 -4.11
C LEU A 119 13.95 1.01 -5.03
N GLN A 120 15.26 0.95 -4.88
CA GLN A 120 16.11 -0.04 -5.50
C GLN A 120 16.84 -0.81 -4.40
N ASP A 121 16.54 -2.10 -4.31
CA ASP A 121 17.33 -3.02 -3.51
C ASP A 121 18.62 -3.33 -4.27
N THR A 122 19.70 -2.70 -3.80
CA THR A 122 21.06 -2.87 -4.32
C THR A 122 21.76 -4.10 -3.74
N GLN A 123 21.14 -4.78 -2.77
CA GLN A 123 21.68 -6.01 -2.17
C GLN A 123 21.21 -7.25 -2.94
N ALA A 124 20.09 -7.16 -3.66
CA ALA A 124 19.62 -8.20 -4.56
C ALA A 124 20.44 -8.24 -5.87
N ASN A 125 20.71 -9.45 -6.38
CA ASN A 125 21.30 -9.67 -7.69
C ASN A 125 20.38 -10.59 -8.53
N PRO A 126 19.82 -10.14 -9.67
CA PRO A 126 19.93 -8.78 -10.23
C PRO A 126 19.23 -7.72 -9.36
N ASN A 127 19.58 -6.45 -9.59
CA ASN A 127 18.98 -5.31 -8.90
C ASN A 127 17.44 -5.37 -8.96
N LEU A 128 16.79 -5.27 -7.80
CA LEU A 128 15.33 -5.28 -7.70
C LEU A 128 14.82 -3.85 -7.49
N PHE A 129 13.95 -3.40 -8.39
CA PHE A 129 13.19 -2.16 -8.19
C PHE A 129 11.82 -2.49 -7.63
N VAL A 130 11.40 -1.74 -6.62
CA VAL A 130 10.04 -1.82 -6.07
C VAL A 130 9.36 -0.48 -6.27
N VAL A 131 8.21 -0.50 -6.93
CA VAL A 131 7.31 0.65 -7.06
C VAL A 131 6.16 0.41 -6.09
N ALA A 132 6.07 1.22 -5.04
CA ALA A 132 5.02 1.13 -4.05
C ALA A 132 4.04 2.29 -4.23
N PHE A 133 2.77 1.95 -4.36
CA PHE A 133 1.67 2.91 -4.43
C PHE A 133 0.93 2.94 -3.10
N ARG A 134 0.61 4.15 -2.66
CA ARG A 134 -0.30 4.40 -1.55
C ARG A 134 -1.73 4.02 -1.96
N GLY A 135 -2.43 3.33 -1.07
CA GLY A 135 -3.86 3.08 -1.18
C GLY A 135 -4.69 4.11 -0.39
N THR A 136 -5.98 3.86 -0.31
CA THR A 136 -6.97 4.63 0.47
C THR A 136 -6.56 4.72 1.95
N SER A 137 -6.55 5.91 2.54
CA SER A 137 -6.28 6.07 3.97
C SER A 137 -7.52 5.78 4.83
N PRO A 138 -7.44 4.97 5.90
CA PRO A 138 -8.59 4.58 6.73
C PRO A 138 -9.36 5.75 7.36
N PHE A 139 -8.72 6.91 7.55
CA PHE A 139 -9.32 8.09 8.17
C PHE A 139 -9.40 9.31 7.24
N ASP A 140 -9.07 9.14 5.95
CA ASP A 140 -9.34 10.18 4.96
C ASP A 140 -10.72 9.92 4.34
N ALA A 141 -11.75 10.52 4.93
CA ALA A 141 -13.11 10.36 4.45
C ALA A 141 -13.34 10.85 3.01
N ASP A 142 -12.44 11.68 2.45
CA ASP A 142 -12.53 12.06 1.05
C ASP A 142 -12.00 10.92 0.14
N ASP A 143 -11.09 10.07 0.64
CA ASP A 143 -10.74 8.78 0.04
C ASP A 143 -11.93 7.79 0.09
N TRP A 144 -12.58 7.65 1.26
CA TRP A 144 -13.75 6.76 1.37
C TRP A 144 -14.96 7.23 0.56
N ARG A 145 -15.12 8.55 0.36
CA ARG A 145 -16.25 9.11 -0.39
C ARG A 145 -16.14 8.82 -1.89
N THR A 146 -14.94 8.72 -2.45
CA THR A 146 -14.76 8.31 -3.85
C THR A 146 -14.86 6.81 -4.02
N ASP A 147 -14.43 6.01 -3.03
CA ASP A 147 -14.60 4.56 -3.04
C ASP A 147 -16.07 4.12 -2.99
N ALA A 148 -16.93 4.94 -2.38
CA ALA A 148 -18.38 4.72 -2.37
C ALA A 148 -19.07 5.05 -3.71
N ASP A 149 -18.36 5.69 -4.65
CA ASP A 149 -18.81 5.95 -6.03
C ASP A 149 -18.27 4.84 -6.94
N ILE A 150 -19.03 3.74 -7.02
CA ILE A 150 -18.73 2.53 -7.81
C ILE A 150 -19.00 2.76 -9.31
N SER A 151 -18.54 3.89 -9.84
CA SER A 151 -18.48 4.11 -11.28
C SER A 151 -17.21 3.45 -11.83
N TRP A 152 -17.33 2.80 -12.99
CA TRP A 152 -16.28 1.99 -13.63
C TRP A 152 -14.92 2.70 -13.84
N CYS A 153 -14.87 4.02 -13.73
CA CYS A 153 -13.68 4.84 -13.97
C CYS A 153 -12.90 5.23 -12.71
N LYS A 154 -13.32 4.85 -11.49
CA LYS A 154 -12.63 5.18 -10.23
C LYS A 154 -12.06 3.94 -9.57
N LEU A 155 -10.88 3.50 -10.02
CA LEU A 155 -10.19 2.33 -9.46
C LEU A 155 -8.96 2.75 -8.67
N GLU A 156 -9.04 2.74 -7.34
CA GLU A 156 -7.95 3.09 -6.41
C GLU A 156 -6.89 1.97 -6.26
N ALA A 157 -6.92 0.96 -7.13
CA ALA A 157 -6.03 -0.20 -7.12
C ALA A 157 -4.81 -0.01 -8.03
N MET A 158 -4.04 1.05 -7.79
CA MET A 158 -2.93 1.47 -8.67
C MET A 158 -1.91 0.37 -8.96
N ALA A 159 -1.61 -0.49 -7.98
CA ALA A 159 -0.64 -1.57 -8.13
C ALA A 159 -1.02 -2.59 -9.23
N ILE A 160 -2.31 -2.86 -9.46
CA ILE A 160 -2.77 -3.75 -10.53
C ILE A 160 -3.17 -2.99 -11.81
N MET A 161 -3.58 -1.72 -11.67
CA MET A 161 -3.88 -0.88 -12.83
C MET A 161 -2.61 -0.49 -13.59
N PHE A 162 -1.50 -0.22 -12.91
CA PHE A 162 -0.22 0.09 -13.53
C PHE A 162 0.21 -0.95 -14.60
N PRO A 163 0.33 -2.26 -14.26
CA PRO A 163 0.66 -3.26 -15.28
C PRO A 163 -0.44 -3.46 -16.32
N SER A 164 -1.72 -3.23 -15.99
CA SER A 164 -2.80 -3.31 -16.98
C SER A 164 -2.66 -2.27 -18.10
N VAL A 165 -2.23 -1.05 -17.75
CA VAL A 165 -1.98 0.03 -18.70
C VAL A 165 -0.74 -0.27 -19.53
N LEU A 166 0.33 -0.79 -18.91
CA LEU A 166 1.51 -1.24 -19.66
C LEU A 166 1.15 -2.34 -20.69
N MET A 167 0.30 -3.29 -20.30
CA MET A 167 -0.19 -4.33 -21.20
C MET A 167 -1.04 -3.75 -22.34
N LEU A 168 -1.93 -2.81 -22.02
CA LEU A 168 -2.79 -2.14 -23.00
C LEU A 168 -1.98 -1.37 -24.06
N HIS A 169 -0.90 -0.71 -23.63
CA HIS A 169 -0.01 0.04 -24.53
C HIS A 169 1.12 -0.80 -25.14
N GLU A 170 1.14 -2.13 -24.90
CA GLU A 170 2.19 -3.04 -25.37
C GLU A 170 3.62 -2.62 -24.99
N GLU A 171 3.82 -2.12 -23.76
CA GLU A 171 5.12 -1.68 -23.24
C GLU A 171 6.04 -2.88 -22.90
N LYS A 172 6.37 -3.68 -23.92
CA LYS A 172 7.05 -4.99 -23.82
C LYS A 172 8.35 -4.92 -23.01
N TRP A 173 9.15 -3.87 -23.23
CA TRP A 173 10.44 -3.73 -22.55
C TRP A 173 10.33 -3.72 -21.01
N LEU A 174 9.29 -3.07 -20.49
CA LEU A 174 9.03 -2.98 -19.06
C LEU A 174 8.31 -4.23 -18.55
N LEU A 175 7.36 -4.76 -19.34
CA LEU A 175 6.63 -5.98 -19.02
C LEU A 175 7.57 -7.20 -18.91
N ASP A 176 8.55 -7.34 -19.80
CA ASP A 176 9.57 -8.41 -19.76
C ASP A 176 10.47 -8.32 -18.50
N ARG A 177 10.48 -7.18 -17.81
CA ARG A 177 11.25 -6.95 -16.58
C ARG A 177 10.39 -6.96 -15.31
N LEU A 178 9.07 -7.00 -15.45
CA LEU A 178 8.15 -6.96 -14.34
C LEU A 178 8.05 -8.33 -13.68
N ASP A 179 8.81 -8.56 -12.61
CA ASP A 179 8.82 -9.86 -11.94
C ASP A 179 7.50 -10.23 -11.25
N GLY A 180 6.81 -9.23 -10.69
CA GLY A 180 5.53 -9.50 -10.06
C GLY A 180 4.81 -8.29 -9.48
N VAL A 181 3.54 -8.53 -9.17
CA VAL A 181 2.59 -7.57 -8.62
C VAL A 181 2.06 -8.14 -7.32
N TYR A 182 2.22 -7.37 -6.24
CA TYR A 182 1.83 -7.75 -4.89
C TYR A 182 0.86 -6.69 -4.37
N THR A 183 -0.34 -7.11 -4.03
CA THR A 183 -1.37 -6.20 -3.53
C THR A 183 -1.88 -6.67 -2.17
N PHE A 184 -2.22 -5.72 -1.30
CA PHE A 184 -2.63 -5.97 0.09
C PHE A 184 -3.95 -5.27 0.30
N GLY A 185 -5.00 -6.03 0.65
CA GLY A 185 -6.33 -5.44 0.83
C GLY A 185 -6.97 -4.94 -0.47
N GLN A 186 -6.54 -5.43 -1.65
CA GLN A 186 -7.03 -4.90 -2.93
C GLN A 186 -8.54 -5.15 -3.13
N PRO A 187 -9.34 -4.12 -3.49
CA PRO A 187 -10.73 -4.30 -3.90
C PRO A 187 -10.85 -5.04 -5.25
N ARG A 188 -12.08 -5.38 -5.64
CA ARG A 188 -12.33 -5.89 -7.01
C ARG A 188 -12.23 -4.72 -7.99
N VAL A 189 -11.52 -4.94 -9.09
CA VAL A 189 -11.11 -3.84 -9.99
C VAL A 189 -11.69 -3.92 -11.39
N GLY A 190 -12.27 -5.05 -11.77
CA GLY A 190 -12.83 -5.23 -13.10
C GLY A 190 -13.71 -6.46 -13.15
N ASP A 191 -14.28 -6.70 -14.31
CA ASP A 191 -15.13 -7.86 -14.54
C ASP A 191 -14.32 -9.13 -14.86
N GLU A 192 -15.05 -10.21 -15.18
CA GLU A 192 -14.44 -11.47 -15.57
C GLU A 192 -13.58 -11.33 -16.83
N LYS A 193 -13.98 -10.49 -17.80
CA LYS A 193 -13.21 -10.27 -19.03
C LYS A 193 -11.89 -9.57 -18.73
N PHE A 194 -11.89 -8.55 -17.87
CA PHE A 194 -10.67 -7.92 -17.39
C PHE A 194 -9.78 -8.93 -16.67
N GLY A 195 -10.36 -9.79 -15.82
CA GLY A 195 -9.64 -10.85 -15.14
C GLY A 195 -8.97 -11.85 -16.10
N GLU A 196 -9.66 -12.28 -17.15
CA GLU A 196 -9.08 -13.15 -18.18
C GLU A 196 -7.97 -12.44 -18.96
N TYR A 197 -8.20 -11.21 -19.41
CA TYR A 197 -7.20 -10.38 -20.09
C TYR A 197 -5.91 -10.25 -19.30
N MET A 198 -6.02 -9.96 -17.99
CA MET A 198 -4.85 -9.84 -17.12
C MET A 198 -4.14 -11.18 -16.94
N LYS A 199 -4.87 -12.28 -16.71
CA LYS A 199 -4.27 -13.61 -16.55
C LYS A 199 -3.51 -14.06 -17.81
N GLU A 200 -4.08 -13.83 -18.99
CA GLU A 200 -3.43 -14.17 -20.26
C GLU A 200 -2.13 -13.40 -20.47
N ASN A 201 -2.15 -12.07 -20.24
CA ASN A 201 -0.97 -11.23 -20.40
C ASN A 201 0.08 -11.49 -19.31
N MET A 202 -0.32 -11.67 -18.05
CA MET A 202 0.61 -12.04 -16.98
C MET A 202 1.31 -13.37 -17.27
N ARG A 203 0.58 -14.36 -17.79
CA ARG A 203 1.19 -15.63 -18.23
C ARG A 203 2.15 -15.43 -19.41
N LYS A 204 1.79 -14.57 -20.37
CA LYS A 204 2.63 -14.27 -21.55
C LYS A 204 3.98 -13.65 -21.17
N PHE A 205 4.00 -12.77 -20.17
CA PHE A 205 5.19 -12.05 -19.71
C PHE A 205 5.83 -12.65 -18.44
N ASP A 206 5.36 -13.82 -17.99
CA ASP A 206 5.79 -14.48 -16.75
C ASP A 206 5.72 -13.59 -15.49
N VAL A 207 4.71 -12.71 -15.44
CA VAL A 207 4.49 -11.79 -14.31
C VAL A 207 3.73 -12.51 -13.21
N LYS A 208 4.32 -12.59 -12.02
CA LYS A 208 3.63 -13.14 -10.85
C LYS A 208 2.58 -12.15 -10.33
N TYR A 209 1.43 -12.66 -9.89
CA TYR A 209 0.43 -11.81 -9.26
C TYR A 209 -0.17 -12.47 -8.02
N PHE A 210 -0.01 -11.79 -6.89
CA PHE A 210 -0.49 -12.23 -5.59
C PHE A 210 -1.29 -11.12 -4.89
N ARG A 211 -2.54 -11.45 -4.58
CA ARG A 211 -3.45 -10.58 -3.85
C ARG A 211 -3.59 -11.07 -2.41
N TYR A 212 -2.88 -10.43 -1.50
CA TYR A 212 -2.87 -10.77 -0.08
C TYR A 212 -4.12 -10.23 0.60
N VAL A 213 -4.76 -11.08 1.39
CA VAL A 213 -5.93 -10.74 2.20
C VAL A 213 -5.66 -11.12 3.66
N TYR A 214 -5.90 -10.18 4.57
CA TYR A 214 -5.69 -10.38 6.00
C TYR A 214 -7.02 -10.43 6.76
N CYS A 215 -7.25 -11.54 7.46
CA CYS A 215 -8.32 -11.70 8.43
C CYS A 215 -9.69 -11.24 7.89
N ASN A 216 -10.34 -10.32 8.60
CA ASN A 216 -11.64 -9.77 8.27
C ASN A 216 -11.53 -8.45 7.49
N ASP A 217 -10.45 -8.21 6.74
CA ASP A 217 -10.30 -7.03 5.88
C ASP A 217 -11.47 -6.90 4.87
N MET A 218 -12.20 -5.79 4.99
CA MET A 218 -13.40 -5.52 4.21
C MET A 218 -13.10 -5.05 2.79
N VAL A 219 -11.93 -4.44 2.53
CA VAL A 219 -11.63 -3.82 1.23
C VAL A 219 -11.62 -4.85 0.10
N PRO A 220 -11.02 -6.05 0.25
CA PRO A 220 -11.14 -7.12 -0.74
C PRO A 220 -12.55 -7.64 -0.98
N ARG A 221 -13.55 -7.22 -0.20
CA ARG A 221 -14.93 -7.67 -0.33
C ARG A 221 -15.79 -6.70 -1.12
N VAL A 222 -15.26 -5.54 -1.48
CA VAL A 222 -15.97 -4.53 -2.27
C VAL A 222 -15.31 -4.29 -3.65
N PRO A 223 -16.09 -3.88 -4.66
CA PRO A 223 -17.55 -4.01 -4.76
C PRO A 223 -18.00 -5.46 -4.55
N TYR A 224 -19.25 -5.69 -4.11
CA TYR A 224 -19.75 -7.04 -3.83
C TYR A 224 -19.69 -7.93 -5.08
N ASP A 225 -19.70 -9.24 -4.85
CA ASP A 225 -19.81 -10.25 -5.90
C ASP A 225 -21.24 -10.81 -5.87
N ASP A 226 -22.17 -10.04 -6.43
CA ASP A 226 -23.58 -10.42 -6.58
C ASP A 226 -23.97 -10.50 -8.08
N LYS A 227 -25.19 -10.96 -8.35
CA LYS A 227 -25.66 -11.12 -9.75
C LYS A 227 -25.80 -9.78 -10.51
N ASN A 228 -25.80 -8.66 -9.79
CA ASN A 228 -26.00 -7.31 -10.32
C ASN A 228 -24.68 -6.54 -10.45
N THR A 229 -23.60 -7.02 -9.84
CA THR A 229 -22.27 -6.42 -9.83
C THR A 229 -21.32 -7.27 -10.69
N LEU A 230 -20.75 -6.64 -11.72
CA LEU A 230 -19.91 -7.33 -12.70
C LEU A 230 -18.49 -7.61 -12.18
N PHE A 231 -18.12 -7.08 -11.01
CA PHE A 231 -16.75 -7.09 -10.50
C PHE A 231 -16.33 -8.46 -9.98
N LYS A 232 -15.17 -8.95 -10.44
CA LYS A 232 -14.60 -10.24 -10.05
C LYS A 232 -13.14 -10.08 -9.64
N HIS A 233 -12.72 -10.92 -8.70
CA HIS A 233 -11.30 -11.12 -8.41
C HIS A 233 -10.68 -12.10 -9.40
N PHE A 234 -9.38 -11.93 -9.67
CA PHE A 234 -8.55 -12.86 -10.42
C PHE A 234 -7.18 -13.01 -9.73
N GLY A 235 -6.38 -13.96 -10.20
CA GLY A 235 -5.05 -14.23 -9.65
C GLY A 235 -5.03 -15.04 -8.35
N SER A 236 -3.83 -15.31 -7.84
CA SER A 236 -3.63 -16.06 -6.60
C SER A 236 -3.97 -15.20 -5.38
N CYS A 237 -4.65 -15.78 -4.38
CA CYS A 237 -5.04 -15.07 -3.17
C CYS A 237 -4.49 -15.75 -1.91
N PRO A 238 -3.26 -15.43 -1.48
CA PRO A 238 -2.75 -15.82 -0.17
C PRO A 238 -3.56 -15.14 0.94
N PHE A 239 -4.17 -15.94 1.82
CA PHE A 239 -4.94 -15.48 2.96
C PHE A 239 -4.19 -15.71 4.27
N PHE A 240 -4.20 -14.73 5.17
CA PHE A 240 -3.61 -14.82 6.51
C PHE A 240 -4.68 -14.58 7.57
N ASN A 241 -4.78 -15.44 8.58
CA ASN A 241 -5.67 -15.21 9.72
C ASN A 241 -5.04 -14.23 10.74
N SER A 242 -5.76 -13.93 11.83
CA SER A 242 -5.30 -13.07 12.93
C SER A 242 -4.05 -13.56 13.67
N PHE A 243 -3.64 -14.81 13.44
CA PHE A 243 -2.42 -15.41 13.98
C PHE A 243 -1.28 -15.48 12.95
N TYR A 244 -1.41 -14.76 11.83
CA TYR A 244 -0.45 -14.76 10.72
C TYR A 244 -0.19 -16.14 10.09
N VAL A 245 -1.14 -17.07 10.22
CA VAL A 245 -1.08 -18.39 9.56
C VAL A 245 -1.67 -18.29 8.15
N GLY A 246 -0.84 -18.59 7.15
CA GLY A 246 -1.17 -18.48 5.73
C GLY A 246 -1.91 -19.70 5.16
N LYS A 247 -2.89 -19.47 4.28
CA LYS A 247 -3.52 -20.47 3.40
C LYS A 247 -3.65 -19.89 1.98
N VAL A 248 -3.27 -20.64 0.96
CA VAL A 248 -3.47 -20.22 -0.45
C VAL A 248 -4.88 -20.60 -0.88
N ARG A 249 -5.65 -19.63 -1.42
CA ARG A 249 -6.99 -19.88 -1.98
C ARG A 249 -7.09 -19.29 -3.40
N GLN A 250 -7.69 -20.02 -4.33
CA GLN A 250 -7.97 -19.53 -5.70
C GLN A 250 -9.30 -18.75 -5.77
N LYS A 251 -10.29 -19.15 -4.98
CA LYS A 251 -11.57 -18.45 -4.81
C LYS A 251 -11.88 -18.36 -3.32
N TYR A 252 -12.29 -17.17 -2.87
CA TYR A 252 -12.83 -16.99 -1.54
C TYR A 252 -14.29 -17.44 -1.56
N ASP A 253 -14.58 -18.65 -1.08
CA ASP A 253 -15.96 -19.12 -0.91
C ASP A 253 -16.47 -18.66 0.46
N PHE A 254 -17.58 -17.91 0.46
CA PHE A 254 -18.15 -17.23 1.62
C PHE A 254 -18.99 -18.15 2.52
N ARG A 255 -19.05 -19.47 2.25
CA ARG A 255 -20.01 -20.38 2.90
C ARG A 255 -19.67 -20.83 4.32
N HIS A 256 -18.55 -20.40 4.91
CA HIS A 256 -18.12 -20.89 6.22
C HIS A 256 -17.54 -19.78 7.12
N LEU A 257 -18.32 -18.71 7.29
CA LEU A 257 -18.33 -17.95 8.55
C LEU A 257 -19.54 -18.40 9.37
#